data_AF-A0A3T1B517-F1
#
_entry.id   AF-A0A3T1B517-F1
#
_cell.length_a   1.000
_cell.length_b   1.000
_cell.length_c   1.000
_cell.angle_alpha   90.00
_cell.angle_beta   90.00
_cell.angle_gamma   90.00
#
_symmetry.space_group_name_H-M   'P 1'
#
loop_
_entity.id
_entity.type
_entity.pdbx_description
1 polymer ?
#
loop_
_entity_poly.entity_id
_entity_poly.type
_entity_poly.pdbx_seq_one_letter_code
_entity_poly.pdbx_strand_id
1 'polypeptide(L)' 'MSGQLLSIDWLPGSDRLHGRCHCRAQAESDDPVALWDWLQAHPDHPAGGPVQPPVTPLTRPPAHLVGPREGWHAPARRPS' A
#
# COMPACT_ATOMS: atom_id res chain seq x y z
N MET A 1 19.12 -11.72 8.93
CA MET A 1 17.89 -11.08 9.44
C MET A 1 16.84 -11.27 8.36
N SER A 2 15.91 -12.21 8.55
CA SER A 2 14.83 -12.41 7.58
C SER A 2 13.84 -11.27 7.75
N GLY A 3 13.78 -10.34 6.80
CA GLY A 3 12.91 -9.18 6.89
C GLY A 3 11.44 -9.60 6.92
N GLN A 4 10.71 -9.21 7.97
CA GLN A 4 9.25 -9.32 8.00
C GLN A 4 8.69 -8.23 7.09
N LEU A 5 8.23 -8.63 5.90
CA LEU A 5 7.70 -7.70 4.92
C LEU A 5 6.27 -7.29 5.31
N LEU A 6 6.08 -6.00 5.51
CA LEU A 6 4.77 -5.35 5.53
C LEU A 6 4.56 -4.71 4.15
N SER A 7 3.35 -4.81 3.59
CA SER A 7 3.02 -4.17 2.30
C SER A 7 1.74 -3.35 2.39
N ILE A 8 1.70 -2.25 1.66
CA ILE A 8 0.52 -1.38 1.53
C ILE A 8 0.35 -1.06 0.04
N ASP A 9 -0.87 -1.24 -0.46
CA ASP A 9 -1.27 -0.93 -1.82
C ASP A 9 -2.49 0.02 -1.80
N TRP A 10 -2.56 0.98 -2.71
CA TRP A 10 -3.79 1.76 -2.91
C TRP A 10 -4.82 0.94 -3.70
N LEU A 11 -6.08 0.99 -3.26
CA LEU A 11 -7.22 0.42 -3.96
C LEU A 11 -7.63 1.34 -5.11
N PRO A 12 -7.64 0.84 -6.37
CA PRO A 12 -7.89 1.66 -7.54
C PRO A 12 -9.16 2.50 -7.44
N GLY A 13 -8.98 3.81 -7.66
CA GLY A 13 -10.07 4.77 -7.75
C GLY A 13 -10.67 5.20 -6.40
N SER A 14 -10.07 4.76 -5.29
CA SER A 14 -10.38 5.29 -3.98
C SER A 14 -9.10 5.79 -3.32
N ASP A 15 -9.21 6.62 -2.29
CA ASP A 15 -8.08 6.95 -1.42
C ASP A 15 -7.85 5.87 -0.36
N ARG A 16 -8.34 4.65 -0.61
CA ARG A 16 -8.26 3.55 0.33
C ARG A 16 -6.99 2.77 0.11
N LEU A 17 -6.45 2.29 1.21
CA LEU A 17 -5.24 1.51 1.32
C LEU A 17 -5.60 0.11 1.75
N HIS A 18 -4.88 -0.87 1.23
CA HIS A 18 -4.94 -2.27 1.60
C HIS A 18 -3.58 -2.67 2.17
N GLY A 19 -3.56 -2.93 3.48
CA GLY A 19 -2.37 -3.35 4.21
C GLY A 19 -2.31 -4.87 4.36
N ARG A 20 -1.11 -5.44 4.25
CA ARG A 20 -0.83 -6.84 4.53
C ARG A 20 0.31 -6.97 5.53
N CYS A 21 0.02 -7.61 6.65
CA CYS A 21 1.00 -7.92 7.69
C CYS A 21 1.85 -9.14 7.27
N HIS A 22 3.04 -9.30 7.86
CA HIS A 22 3.90 -10.46 7.64
C HIS A 22 3.25 -11.79 8.09
N CYS A 23 2.25 -11.73 8.99
CA CYS A 23 1.44 -12.89 9.40
C CYS A 23 0.34 -13.25 8.39
N ARG A 24 0.25 -12.50 7.29
CA ARG A 24 -0.77 -12.55 6.23
C ARG A 24 -2.15 -12.00 6.62
N ALA A 25 -2.30 -11.43 7.82
CA ALA A 25 -3.50 -10.66 8.14
C ALA A 25 -3.60 -9.44 7.21
N GLN A 26 -4.83 -9.04 6.91
CA GLN A 26 -5.13 -7.94 5.98
C GLN A 26 -6.12 -6.96 6.61
N ALA A 27 -5.97 -5.68 6.28
CA ALA A 27 -6.89 -4.62 6.65
C ALA A 27 -6.97 -3.57 5.54
N GLU A 28 -8.08 -2.83 5.48
CA GLU A 28 -8.24 -1.72 4.55
C GLU A 28 -8.68 -0.47 5.30
N SER A 29 -8.15 0.70 4.93
CA SER A 29 -8.51 2.00 5.53
C SER A 29 -8.39 3.11 4.50
N ASP A 30 -9.19 4.15 4.58
CA ASP A 30 -8.88 5.46 3.96
C ASP A 30 -7.93 6.30 4.83
N ASP A 31 -7.75 5.95 6.10
CA ASP A 31 -6.80 6.60 7.00
C ASP A 31 -5.43 5.88 6.99
N PRO A 32 -4.38 6.48 6.40
CA PRO A 32 -3.04 5.90 6.37
C PRO A 32 -2.45 5.68 7.76
N VAL A 33 -2.76 6.54 8.73
CA VAL A 33 -2.23 6.42 10.09
C VAL A 33 -2.88 5.22 10.78
N ALA A 34 -4.20 5.11 10.70
CA ALA A 34 -4.93 3.96 11.27
C ALA A 34 -4.46 2.62 10.67
N LEU A 35 -4.20 2.57 9.35
CA LEU A 35 -3.67 1.35 8.73
C LEU A 35 -2.25 1.03 9.20
N TRP A 36 -1.41 2.04 9.39
CA TRP A 36 -0.04 1.86 9.88
C TRP A 36 -0.03 1.37 11.33
N ASP A 37 -0.83 1.97 12.21
CA ASP A 37 -1.01 1.51 13.59
C ASP A 37 -1.47 0.05 13.64
N TRP A 38 -2.42 -0.32 12.77
CA TRP A 38 -2.88 -1.71 12.67
C TRP A 38 -1.78 -2.69 12.26
N LEU A 39 -0.91 -2.32 11.31
CA LEU A 39 0.21 -3.16 10.87
C LEU A 39 1.26 -3.35 11.97
N GLN A 40 1.52 -2.31 12.77
CA GLN A 40 2.47 -2.35 13.88
C GLN A 40 1.92 -3.07 15.12
N ALA A 41 0.60 -3.22 15.24
CA ALA A 41 -0.04 -3.90 16.37
C ALA A 41 0.17 -5.43 16.38
N HIS A 42 0.85 -6.01 15.38
CA HIS A 42 1.21 -7.43 15.41
C HIS A 42 1.95 -7.79 16.72
N PRO A 43 1.58 -8.87 17.43
CA PRO A 43 0.66 -9.95 17.04
C PRO A 43 -0.84 -9.71 17.34
N ASP A 44 -1.18 -8.67 18.08
CA ASP A 44 -2.53 -8.40 18.60
C ASP A 44 -3.23 -7.33 17.76
N HIS A 45 -3.61 -7.70 16.54
CA HIS A 45 -4.35 -6.80 15.68
C HIS A 45 -5.73 -6.50 16.29
N PRO A 46 -6.17 -5.23 16.35
CA PRO A 46 -7.52 -4.92 16.81
C PRO A 46 -8.56 -5.54 15.86
N ALA A 47 -9.59 -6.19 16.45
CA ALA A 47 -10.64 -6.87 15.70
C ALA A 47 -11.47 -5.89 14.85
N GLY A 48 -11.71 -6.25 13.59
CA GLY A 48 -12.55 -5.48 12.66
C GLY A 48 -11.78 -4.54 11.71
N GLY A 49 -10.50 -4.24 11.98
CA GLY A 49 -9.75 -3.25 11.20
C GLY A 49 -10.45 -1.88 11.14
N PRO A 50 -9.82 -0.85 10.56
CA PRO A 50 -10.52 0.40 10.28
C PRO A 50 -11.78 0.15 9.41
N VAL A 51 -12.92 0.67 9.87
CA VAL A 51 -14.23 0.44 9.26
C VAL A 51 -14.34 1.18 7.93
N GLN A 52 -14.78 0.47 6.88
CA GLN A 52 -14.93 1.00 5.53
C GLN A 52 -16.29 1.72 5.38
N PRO A 53 -16.37 2.93 4.79
CA PRO A 53 -17.59 3.37 4.14
C PRO A 53 -17.86 2.53 2.87
N PRO A 54 -19.13 2.40 2.42
CA PRO A 54 -19.49 1.53 1.29
C PRO A 54 -18.70 1.89 0.02
N VAL A 55 -18.09 0.87 -0.61
CA VAL A 55 -17.34 1.04 -1.86
C VAL A 55 -18.28 1.29 -3.03
N THR A 56 -17.93 2.24 -3.88
CA THR A 56 -18.45 2.30 -5.25
C THR A 56 -17.43 1.59 -6.14
N PRO A 57 -17.78 0.51 -6.86
CA PRO A 57 -16.83 -0.15 -7.75
C PRO A 57 -16.46 0.82 -8.88
N LEU A 58 -15.16 1.04 -9.06
CA LEU A 58 -14.66 1.79 -10.20
C LEU A 58 -14.26 0.86 -11.33
N THR A 59 -14.70 1.20 -12.53
CA THR A 59 -14.23 0.56 -13.77
C THR A 59 -12.73 0.77 -13.87
N ARG A 60 -11.97 -0.33 -13.99
CA ARG A 60 -10.51 -0.32 -14.11
C ARG A 60 -10.08 0.65 -15.24
N PRO A 61 -9.30 1.70 -14.96
CA PRO A 61 -8.67 2.46 -16.03
C PRO A 61 -7.64 1.56 -16.73
N PRO A 62 -7.46 1.70 -18.06
CA PRO A 62 -6.59 0.82 -18.81
C PRO A 62 -5.11 1.00 -18.40
N ALA A 63 -4.35 -0.10 -18.46
CA ALA A 63 -2.99 -0.21 -17.95
C ALA A 63 -1.94 0.74 -18.57
N HIS A 64 -2.31 1.57 -19.54
CA HIS A 64 -1.40 2.42 -20.33
C HIS A 64 -1.24 3.86 -19.80
N LEU A 65 -1.76 4.19 -18.62
CA LEU A 65 -1.52 5.49 -17.96
C LEU A 65 -0.49 5.44 -16.82
N VAL A 66 0.16 4.29 -16.62
CA VAL A 66 1.46 4.23 -15.91
C VAL A 66 2.54 4.50 -16.96
N GLY A 67 3.02 5.74 -17.02
CA GLY A 67 4.16 6.10 -17.87
C GLY A 67 5.43 5.34 -17.46
N PRO A 68 6.47 5.33 -18.31
CA PRO A 68 7.78 4.86 -17.89
C PRO A 68 8.27 5.69 -16.70
N ARG A 69 9.11 5.07 -15.88
CA ARG A 69 9.68 5.66 -14.66
C ARG A 69 10.79 6.68 -14.97
N GLU A 70 10.57 7.62 -15.88
CA GLU A 70 11.52 8.67 -16.23
C GLU A 70 11.70 9.66 -15.07
N GLY A 71 12.65 9.37 -14.18
CA GLY A 71 13.00 10.27 -13.07
C GLY A 71 14.09 9.77 -12.13
N TRP A 72 14.43 8.48 -12.14
CA TRP A 72 15.56 7.96 -11.37
C TRP A 72 16.86 8.05 -12.19
N HIS A 73 17.45 9.25 -12.26
CA HIS A 73 18.77 9.43 -12.87
C HIS A 73 19.85 8.80 -11.98
N ALA A 74 20.44 7.70 -12.43
CA ALA A 74 21.76 7.27 -11.95
C ALA A 74 22.81 8.32 -12.39
N PRO A 75 23.74 8.78 -11.52
CA PRO A 75 24.76 9.72 -11.94
C PRO A 75 25.68 9.05 -12.98
N ALA A 76 25.82 9.68 -14.14
CA ALA A 76 26.75 9.23 -15.18
C ALA A 76 28.19 9.26 -14.64
N ARG A 77 28.92 8.15 -14.74
CA ARG A 77 30.38 8.15 -14.52
C ARG A 77 31.02 9.05 -15.59
N ARG A 78 31.72 10.10 -15.15
CA ARG A 78 32.58 10.91 -16.03
C ARG A 78 33.80 10.07 -16.42
N PRO A 79 34.12 9.87 -17.71
CA PRO A 79 35.46 9.43 -18.08
C PRO A 79 36.45 10.59 -17.92
N SER A 80 37.66 10.25 -17.45
CA SER A 80 38.80 11.16 -17.27
C SER A 80 39.37 11.69 -18.58
#